data_AF-A0A9C6TA83-F1
#
_entry.id   AF-A0A9C6TA83-F1
#
_cell.length_a   1.000
_cell.length_b   1.000
_cell.length_c   1.000
_cell.angle_alpha   90.00
_cell.angle_beta   90.00
_cell.angle_gamma   90.00
#
_symmetry.space_group_name_H-M   'P 1'
#
loop_
_entity.id
_entity.type
_entity.pdbx_description
1 polymer ?
#
loop_
_entity_poly.entity_id
_entity_poly.type
_entity_poly.pdbx_seq_one_letter_code
_entity_poly.pdbx_strand_id
1 'polypeptide(L)'
;MAQRQTFSQKYHCLQSKQQVSSSSSIRNLNLFLDGKGILRACGRLRASHSLRYDESHPIILSYSSSFARLLVRFTHSISLHGGNQVVMRLIRSRFWISKLKVLVKSTINSCKVCVIYKKRLQTQLMGDLPKERASYSRPFTHTGVDFAGPFEHEGDPLGGDIGSHDGEMAAFCRFIAQRGCPHQMHSDNGKTFVGADKVISTDFLEATRECIIAQHGHKSLSWHFNPPGAPHMGGLWEAGVKSFKALFYKATSTTRYTFEGLRSKPA
;
A
#
# COMPACT_ATOMS: atom_id res chain seq x y z
N MET A 1 -11.79 -42.81 14.40
CA MET A 1 -11.36 -41.58 15.08
C MET A 1 -9.90 -41.26 14.74
N ALA A 2 -9.56 -39.99 14.46
CA ALA A 2 -8.24 -39.57 13.96
C ALA A 2 -7.03 -39.98 14.84
N GLN A 3 -7.23 -40.10 16.16
CA GLN A 3 -6.19 -40.58 17.09
C GLN A 3 -5.82 -42.04 16.84
N ARG A 4 -6.80 -42.92 16.62
CA ARG A 4 -6.57 -44.35 16.36
C ARG A 4 -5.85 -44.59 15.03
N GLN A 5 -6.09 -43.75 14.03
CA GLN A 5 -5.39 -43.81 12.75
C GLN A 5 -3.93 -43.37 12.88
N THR A 6 -3.66 -42.30 13.65
CA THR A 6 -2.31 -41.72 13.71
C THR A 6 -1.43 -42.36 14.78
N PHE A 7 -2.02 -42.89 15.85
CA PHE A 7 -1.31 -43.44 17.01
C PHE A 7 -1.73 -44.89 17.29
N SER A 8 -2.04 -45.66 16.25
CA SER A 8 -2.56 -47.05 16.32
C SER A 8 -1.74 -47.95 17.24
N GLN A 9 -0.42 -47.99 17.06
CA GLN A 9 0.49 -48.80 17.88
C GLN A 9 0.41 -48.43 19.37
N LYS A 10 0.46 -47.13 19.71
CA LYS A 10 0.37 -46.69 21.11
C LYS A 10 -1.00 -47.01 21.71
N TYR A 11 -2.06 -46.88 20.91
CA TYR A 11 -3.41 -47.20 21.35
C TYR A 11 -3.53 -48.68 21.73
N HIS A 12 -2.98 -49.58 20.91
CA HIS A 12 -2.91 -51.02 21.20
C HIS A 12 -2.06 -51.35 22.43
N CYS A 13 -0.86 -50.75 22.57
CA CYS A 13 -0.01 -50.96 23.74
C CYS A 13 -0.69 -50.50 25.04
N LEU A 14 -1.36 -49.34 25.03
CA LEU A 14 -2.08 -48.82 26.21
C LEU A 14 -3.30 -49.67 26.57
N GLN A 15 -4.02 -50.21 25.58
CA GLN A 15 -5.13 -51.14 25.84
C GLN A 15 -4.65 -52.48 26.42
N SER A 16 -3.50 -52.98 25.97
CA SER A 16 -2.92 -54.26 26.42
C SER A 16 -2.04 -54.14 27.67
N LYS A 17 -1.93 -52.94 28.29
CA LYS A 17 -1.03 -52.62 29.40
C LYS A 17 0.45 -52.97 29.12
N GLN A 18 0.85 -53.02 27.86
CA GLN A 18 2.23 -53.30 27.45
C GLN A 18 3.09 -52.03 27.41
N GLN A 19 4.39 -52.17 27.64
CA GLN A 19 5.34 -51.05 27.51
C GLN A 19 5.38 -50.55 26.06
N VAL A 20 5.27 -49.23 25.90
CA VAL A 20 5.27 -48.57 24.60
C VAL A 20 6.70 -48.50 24.05
N SER A 21 6.93 -48.99 22.83
CA SER A 21 8.23 -48.92 22.17
C SER A 21 8.64 -47.48 21.80
N SER A 22 9.95 -47.23 21.82
CA SER A 22 10.63 -45.92 21.83
C SER A 22 10.45 -45.00 20.60
N SER A 23 9.69 -45.40 19.57
CA SER A 23 9.89 -44.88 18.19
C SER A 23 8.89 -43.81 17.68
N SER A 24 8.26 -43.01 18.55
CA SER A 24 7.26 -42.04 18.07
C SER A 24 7.44 -40.61 18.59
N SER A 25 7.01 -39.63 17.78
CA SER A 25 7.12 -38.17 17.97
C SER A 25 6.52 -37.61 19.28
N ILE A 26 6.01 -38.47 20.16
CA ILE A 26 5.39 -38.18 21.45
C ILE A 26 6.10 -38.91 22.60
N ARG A 27 7.41 -39.18 22.46
CA ARG A 27 8.23 -39.98 23.39
C ARG A 27 8.24 -39.43 24.82
N ASN A 28 8.17 -38.11 24.98
CA ASN A 28 8.34 -37.45 26.27
C ASN A 28 7.03 -37.13 27.00
N LEU A 29 5.87 -37.59 26.48
CA LEU A 29 4.60 -37.43 27.18
C LEU A 29 4.24 -38.76 27.85
N ASN A 30 3.87 -38.67 29.13
CA ASN A 30 3.18 -39.75 29.80
C ASN A 30 1.74 -39.78 29.26
N LEU A 31 1.31 -40.88 28.64
CA LEU A 31 0.02 -40.97 27.94
C LEU A 31 -0.87 -42.03 28.59
N PHE A 32 -2.17 -41.77 28.61
CA PHE A 32 -3.16 -42.73 29.07
C PHE A 32 -4.47 -42.61 28.28
N LEU A 33 -5.31 -43.63 28.38
CA LEU A 33 -6.67 -43.63 27.86
C LEU A 33 -7.64 -43.27 28.99
N ASP A 34 -8.53 -42.30 28.75
CA ASP A 34 -9.60 -42.01 29.71
C ASP A 34 -10.73 -43.06 29.66
N GLY A 35 -11.73 -42.94 30.55
CA GLY A 35 -12.88 -43.85 30.59
C GLY A 35 -13.73 -43.88 29.31
N LYS A 36 -13.51 -42.94 28.38
CA LYS A 36 -14.16 -42.89 27.06
C LYS A 36 -13.24 -43.42 25.95
N GLY A 37 -12.05 -43.90 26.28
CA GLY A 37 -11.05 -44.38 25.33
C GLY A 37 -10.34 -43.26 24.56
N ILE A 38 -10.34 -42.03 25.06
CA ILE A 38 -9.66 -40.90 24.40
C ILE A 38 -8.20 -40.85 24.89
N LEU A 39 -7.27 -40.69 23.94
CA LEU A 39 -5.85 -40.57 24.25
C LEU A 39 -5.52 -39.18 24.80
N ARG A 40 -4.98 -39.13 26.03
CA ARG A 40 -4.66 -37.89 26.76
C ARG A 40 -3.23 -37.89 27.28
N ALA A 41 -2.68 -36.69 27.46
CA ALA A 41 -1.43 -36.50 28.18
C ALA A 41 -1.68 -36.46 29.70
N CYS A 42 -0.78 -37.06 30.47
CA CYS A 42 -0.73 -36.89 31.92
C CYS A 42 0.37 -35.87 32.25
N GLY A 43 0.00 -34.83 33.00
CA GLY A 43 0.90 -33.76 33.42
C GLY A 43 1.28 -33.83 34.90
N ARG A 44 2.11 -32.89 35.35
CA ARG A 44 2.48 -32.72 36.76
C ARG A 44 1.41 -31.99 37.59
N LEU A 45 0.40 -31.42 36.94
CA LEU A 45 -0.63 -30.57 37.56
C LEU A 45 -1.88 -31.33 38.00
N ARG A 46 -1.80 -32.67 38.12
CA ARG A 46 -2.94 -33.54 38.47
C ARG A 46 -3.61 -33.21 39.81
N ALA A 47 -2.86 -32.65 40.76
CA ALA A 47 -3.36 -32.32 42.09
C ALA A 47 -3.97 -30.90 42.18
N SER A 48 -3.92 -30.12 41.09
CA SER A 48 -4.44 -28.76 41.08
C SER A 48 -5.96 -28.78 41.09
N HIS A 49 -6.57 -28.20 42.13
CA HIS A 49 -8.01 -28.12 42.26
C HIS A 49 -8.64 -27.00 41.40
N SER A 50 -7.82 -26.03 40.98
CA SER A 50 -8.24 -24.86 40.19
C SER A 50 -8.29 -25.10 38.67
N LEU A 51 -7.75 -26.23 38.19
CA LEU A 51 -7.69 -26.55 36.77
C LEU A 51 -8.78 -27.54 36.39
N ARG A 52 -9.36 -27.35 35.20
CA ARG A 52 -10.31 -28.31 34.65
C ARG A 52 -9.60 -29.62 34.30
N TYR A 53 -10.37 -30.71 34.25
CA TYR A 53 -9.84 -32.02 33.89
C TYR A 53 -9.09 -32.00 32.54
N ASP A 54 -9.66 -31.34 31.53
CA ASP A 54 -9.07 -31.21 30.19
C ASP A 54 -7.80 -30.33 30.16
N GLU A 55 -7.66 -29.39 31.10
CA GLU A 55 -6.46 -28.55 31.24
C GLU A 55 -5.30 -29.33 31.85
N SER A 56 -5.60 -30.14 32.88
CA SER A 56 -4.64 -31.03 33.52
C SER A 56 -4.29 -32.24 32.64
N HIS A 57 -5.24 -32.71 31.82
CA HIS A 57 -5.12 -33.90 30.98
C HIS A 57 -5.54 -33.63 29.53
N PRO A 58 -4.76 -32.85 28.76
CA PRO A 58 -5.15 -32.42 27.43
C PRO A 58 -5.24 -33.59 26.44
N ILE A 59 -6.20 -33.48 25.52
CA ILE A 59 -6.45 -34.47 24.47
C ILE A 59 -5.35 -34.39 23.41
N ILE A 60 -4.72 -35.52 23.08
CA ILE A 60 -3.63 -35.56 22.11
C ILE A 60 -4.18 -35.45 20.68
N LEU A 61 -3.67 -34.53 19.88
CA LEU A 61 -3.95 -34.46 18.44
C LEU A 61 -2.65 -34.45 17.63
N SER A 62 -2.69 -35.14 16.49
CA SER A 62 -1.60 -35.03 15.52
C SER A 62 -1.69 -33.73 14.72
N TYR A 63 -0.53 -33.16 14.41
CA TYR A 63 -0.35 -32.07 13.44
C TYR A 63 -0.97 -32.38 12.08
N SER A 64 -0.86 -33.64 11.64
CA SER A 64 -1.32 -34.08 10.33
C SER A 64 -2.85 -34.20 10.24
N SER A 65 -3.56 -34.21 11.38
CA SER A 65 -5.01 -34.34 11.41
C SER A 65 -5.72 -33.13 10.79
N SER A 66 -6.71 -33.39 9.94
CA SER A 66 -7.59 -32.34 9.40
C SER A 66 -8.28 -31.57 10.52
N PHE A 67 -8.72 -32.28 11.57
CA PHE A 67 -9.37 -31.69 12.73
C PHE A 67 -8.45 -30.69 13.45
N ALA A 68 -7.16 -30.98 13.60
CA ALA A 68 -6.21 -30.07 14.24
C ALA A 68 -6.11 -28.74 13.45
N ARG A 69 -6.07 -28.81 12.11
CA ARG A 69 -6.04 -27.62 11.24
C ARG A 69 -7.32 -26.80 11.35
N LEU A 70 -8.48 -27.46 11.33
CA LEU A 70 -9.79 -26.82 11.48
C LEU A 70 -9.93 -26.17 12.85
N LEU A 71 -9.53 -26.87 13.91
CA LEU A 71 -9.55 -26.36 15.28
C LEU A 71 -8.71 -25.08 15.40
N VAL A 72 -7.47 -25.08 14.90
CA VAL A 72 -6.60 -23.88 14.99
C VAL A 72 -7.20 -22.71 14.21
N ARG A 73 -7.77 -22.95 13.02
CA ARG A 73 -8.48 -21.93 12.24
C ARG A 73 -9.69 -21.36 12.99
N PHE A 74 -10.51 -22.24 13.55
CA PHE A 74 -11.67 -21.85 14.34
C PHE A 74 -11.26 -21.05 15.57
N THR A 75 -10.31 -21.54 16.38
CA THR A 75 -9.81 -20.84 17.56
C THR A 75 -9.23 -19.47 17.20
N HIS A 76 -8.47 -19.38 16.12
CA HIS A 76 -7.96 -18.11 15.61
C HIS A 76 -9.09 -17.12 15.28
N SER A 77 -10.14 -17.58 14.61
CA SER A 77 -11.31 -16.75 14.25
C SER A 77 -12.10 -16.28 15.47
N ILE A 78 -12.45 -17.18 16.40
CA ILE A 78 -13.23 -16.82 17.59
C ILE A 78 -12.43 -15.97 18.59
N SER A 79 -11.10 -16.06 18.57
CA SER A 79 -10.22 -15.22 19.37
C SER A 79 -10.01 -13.82 18.79
N LEU A 80 -10.86 -13.39 17.85
CA LEU A 80 -10.77 -12.12 17.14
C LEU A 80 -9.39 -11.89 16.53
N HIS A 81 -8.89 -12.90 15.81
CA HIS A 81 -7.56 -12.89 15.20
C HIS A 81 -6.40 -12.73 16.19
N GLY A 82 -6.56 -13.26 17.40
CA GLY A 82 -5.54 -13.24 18.44
C GLY A 82 -4.16 -13.72 17.96
N GLY A 83 -3.12 -13.14 18.55
CA GLY A 83 -1.73 -13.48 18.24
C GLY A 83 -1.36 -14.92 18.60
N ASN A 84 -0.15 -15.32 18.20
CA ASN A 84 0.33 -16.71 18.38
C ASN A 84 0.14 -17.23 19.83
N GLN A 85 0.46 -16.43 20.84
CA GLN A 85 0.40 -16.85 22.24
C GLN A 85 -1.04 -17.06 22.73
N VAL A 86 -1.96 -16.18 22.33
CA VAL A 86 -3.38 -16.27 22.70
C VAL A 86 -3.99 -17.55 22.14
N VAL A 87 -3.83 -17.77 20.83
CA VAL A 87 -4.36 -18.96 20.15
C VAL A 87 -3.74 -20.24 20.73
N MET A 88 -2.43 -20.25 20.98
CA MET A 88 -1.78 -21.39 21.60
C MET A 88 -2.29 -21.67 23.03
N ARG A 89 -2.51 -20.64 23.86
CA ARG A 89 -3.04 -20.80 25.22
C ARG A 89 -4.45 -21.39 25.20
N LEU A 90 -5.32 -20.87 24.33
CA LEU A 90 -6.70 -21.34 24.18
C LEU A 90 -6.77 -22.79 23.68
N ILE A 91 -5.84 -23.20 22.80
CA ILE A 91 -5.77 -24.59 22.36
C ILE A 91 -5.24 -25.48 23.50
N ARG A 92 -4.20 -25.04 24.21
CA ARG A 92 -3.56 -25.82 25.29
C ARG A 92 -4.43 -26.03 26.52
N SER A 93 -5.49 -25.24 26.72
CA SER A 93 -6.45 -25.50 27.80
C SER A 93 -7.26 -26.79 27.60
N ARG A 94 -7.19 -27.41 26.42
CA ARG A 94 -7.94 -28.65 26.15
C ARG A 94 -7.21 -29.66 25.29
N PHE A 95 -6.31 -29.22 24.42
CA PHE A 95 -5.67 -30.05 23.42
C PHE A 95 -4.15 -29.90 23.43
N TRP A 96 -3.47 -31.03 23.24
CA TRP A 96 -2.04 -31.08 22.98
C TRP A 96 -1.79 -31.50 21.53
N ILE A 97 -1.50 -30.52 20.66
CA ILE A 97 -1.23 -30.76 19.24
C ILE A 97 0.29 -30.85 19.03
N SER A 98 0.78 -31.92 18.40
CA SER A 98 2.19 -31.98 17.97
C SER A 98 2.51 -30.80 17.06
N LYS A 99 3.69 -30.16 17.21
CA LYS A 99 4.11 -29.01 16.38
C LYS A 99 3.09 -27.85 16.34
N LEU A 100 2.30 -27.65 17.42
CA LEU A 100 1.26 -26.61 17.52
C LEU A 100 1.73 -25.21 17.08
N LYS A 101 2.91 -24.78 17.54
CA LYS A 101 3.46 -23.45 17.23
C LYS A 101 3.59 -23.21 15.73
N VAL A 102 4.02 -24.24 14.99
CA VAL A 102 4.17 -24.18 13.51
C VAL A 102 2.80 -24.04 12.87
N LEU A 103 1.83 -24.85 13.32
CA LEU A 103 0.47 -24.82 12.81
C LEU A 103 -0.20 -23.45 13.02
N VAL A 104 -0.14 -22.91 14.25
CA VAL A 104 -0.68 -21.59 14.59
C VAL A 104 -0.03 -20.49 13.75
N LYS A 105 1.31 -20.48 13.66
CA LYS A 105 2.04 -19.49 12.86
C LYS A 105 1.62 -19.54 11.39
N SER A 106 1.51 -20.75 10.82
CA SER A 106 1.05 -20.94 9.45
C SER A 106 -0.38 -20.44 9.25
N THR A 107 -1.29 -20.75 10.17
CA THR A 107 -2.69 -20.30 10.10
C THR A 107 -2.79 -18.78 10.13
N ILE A 108 -2.11 -18.12 11.07
CA ILE A 108 -2.12 -16.66 11.20
C ILE A 108 -1.50 -15.97 9.97
N ASN A 109 -0.40 -16.51 9.44
CA ASN A 109 0.26 -15.93 8.26
C ASN A 109 -0.57 -16.09 6.99
N SER A 110 -1.39 -17.15 6.88
CA SER A 110 -2.31 -17.36 5.77
C SER A 110 -3.66 -16.64 5.94
N CYS A 111 -3.89 -15.98 7.09
CA CYS A 111 -5.15 -15.30 7.36
C CYS A 111 -5.18 -13.94 6.68
N LYS A 112 -6.10 -13.75 5.72
CA LYS A 112 -6.26 -12.48 4.97
C LYS A 112 -6.44 -11.28 5.90
N VAL A 113 -7.27 -11.42 6.92
CA VAL A 113 -7.54 -10.36 7.90
C VAL A 113 -6.24 -9.96 8.61
N CYS A 114 -5.49 -10.92 9.15
CA CYS A 114 -4.19 -10.64 9.78
C CYS A 114 -3.16 -10.07 8.81
N VAL A 115 -3.13 -10.53 7.55
CA VAL A 115 -2.21 -10.03 6.53
C VAL A 115 -2.49 -8.55 6.24
N ILE A 116 -3.76 -8.17 6.10
CA ILE A 116 -4.18 -6.78 5.86
C ILE A 116 -3.78 -5.90 7.05
N TYR A 117 -4.16 -6.30 8.28
CA TYR A 117 -3.85 -5.50 9.49
C TYR A 117 -2.35 -5.46 9.82
N LYS A 118 -1.55 -6.43 9.38
CA LYS A 118 -0.09 -6.42 9.56
C LYS A 118 0.66 -5.65 8.49
N LYS A 119 0.00 -5.14 7.43
CA LYS A 119 0.68 -4.29 6.44
C LYS A 119 1.21 -3.05 7.16
N ARG A 120 2.52 -3.02 7.41
CA ARG A 120 3.20 -1.78 7.80
C ARG A 120 3.18 -0.86 6.60
N LEU A 121 2.74 0.39 6.82
CA LEU A 121 2.99 1.47 5.88
C LEU A 121 4.51 1.53 5.69
N GLN A 122 4.98 1.30 4.46
CA GLN A 122 6.39 1.47 4.15
C GLN A 122 6.70 2.96 4.34
N THR A 123 7.77 3.25 5.06
CA THR A 123 8.32 4.61 5.12
C THR A 123 8.82 4.93 3.72
N GLN A 124 8.37 6.06 3.15
CA GLN A 124 8.96 6.56 1.91
C GLN A 124 10.45 6.80 2.15
N LEU A 125 11.30 6.07 1.44
CA LEU A 125 12.71 6.42 1.37
C LEU A 125 12.82 7.68 0.50
N MET A 126 13.62 8.65 0.92
CA MET A 126 13.94 9.79 0.05
C MET A 126 14.67 9.24 -1.17
N GLY A 127 14.01 9.30 -2.33
CA GLY A 127 14.64 8.95 -3.60
C GLY A 127 15.70 9.95 -4.00
N ASP A 128 16.62 9.53 -4.86
CA ASP A 128 17.59 10.44 -5.47
C ASP A 128 16.87 11.56 -6.23
N LEU A 129 17.47 12.75 -6.22
CA LEU A 129 16.96 13.87 -6.98
C LEU A 129 17.08 13.58 -8.48
N PRO A 130 16.09 13.97 -9.31
CA PRO A 130 16.20 13.87 -10.76
C PRO A 130 17.45 14.61 -11.27
N LYS A 131 18.03 14.14 -12.39
CA LYS A 131 19.25 14.71 -12.97
C LYS A 131 19.08 16.19 -13.30
N GLU A 132 17.88 16.58 -13.66
CA GLU A 132 17.45 17.94 -14.00
C GLU A 132 17.55 18.89 -12.79
N ARG A 133 17.49 18.36 -11.55
CA ARG A 133 17.68 19.12 -10.30
C ARG A 133 19.15 19.10 -9.83
N ALA A 134 19.90 18.07 -10.21
CA ALA A 134 21.28 17.87 -9.77
C ALA A 134 22.33 18.41 -10.76
N SER A 135 21.92 18.79 -11.97
CA SER A 135 22.81 19.22 -13.05
C SER A 135 22.49 20.64 -13.53
N TYR A 136 23.51 21.36 -13.98
CA TYR A 136 23.33 22.66 -14.61
C TYR A 136 22.65 22.54 -15.97
N SER A 137 21.62 23.36 -16.21
CA SER A 137 20.99 23.52 -17.53
C SER A 137 20.75 24.99 -17.85
N ARG A 138 20.57 25.33 -19.13
CA ARG A 138 20.15 26.69 -19.50
C ARG A 138 18.76 26.99 -18.94
N PRO A 139 18.43 28.25 -18.62
CA PRO A 139 17.08 28.62 -18.19
C PRO A 139 16.01 28.06 -19.14
N PHE A 140 14.91 27.56 -18.57
CA PHE A 140 13.77 26.98 -19.30
C PHE A 140 14.10 25.75 -20.15
N THR A 141 15.28 25.12 -20.00
CA THR A 141 15.56 23.83 -20.66
C THR A 141 14.60 22.75 -20.16
N HIS A 142 14.39 22.71 -18.85
CA HIS A 142 13.46 21.81 -18.16
C HIS A 142 12.39 22.66 -17.48
N THR A 143 11.13 22.50 -17.89
CA THR A 143 10.01 23.31 -17.41
C THR A 143 8.90 22.41 -16.90
N GLY A 144 8.43 22.64 -15.67
CA GLY A 144 7.25 21.98 -15.11
C GLY A 144 6.03 22.89 -15.23
N VAL A 145 4.88 22.33 -15.60
CA VAL A 145 3.60 23.04 -15.68
C VAL A 145 2.56 22.37 -14.78
N ASP A 146 1.75 23.20 -14.12
CA ASP A 146 0.70 22.75 -13.23
C ASP A 146 -0.41 23.79 -13.14
N PHE A 147 -1.63 23.33 -12.88
CA PHE A 147 -2.76 24.20 -12.65
C PHE A 147 -2.74 24.68 -11.21
N ALA A 148 -2.60 25.99 -11.02
CA ALA A 148 -2.96 26.61 -9.77
C ALA A 148 -4.50 26.60 -9.65
N GLY A 149 -5.07 25.47 -9.18
CA GLY A 149 -6.51 25.20 -9.12
C GLY A 149 -7.34 26.30 -8.42
N PRO A 150 -8.68 26.20 -8.49
CA PRO A 150 -9.58 27.33 -8.74
C PRO A 150 -9.43 28.47 -7.73
N PHE A 151 -9.37 29.68 -8.27
CA PHE A 151 -9.44 30.91 -7.51
C PHE A 151 -10.89 31.37 -7.48
N GLU A 152 -11.41 31.75 -6.32
CA GLU A 152 -12.73 32.36 -6.21
C GLU A 152 -12.67 33.78 -6.80
N HIS A 153 -13.34 34.02 -7.92
CA HIS A 153 -13.55 35.36 -8.48
C HIS A 153 -15.05 35.68 -8.52
N GLU A 154 -15.40 36.94 -8.27
CA GLU A 154 -16.80 37.39 -8.32
C GLU A 154 -17.21 37.63 -9.78
N GLY A 155 -18.26 36.92 -10.23
CA GLY A 155 -18.93 37.19 -11.51
C GLY A 155 -18.74 36.17 -12.62
N ASP A 156 -18.95 34.87 -12.36
CA ASP A 156 -19.23 33.93 -13.45
C ASP A 156 -20.35 32.95 -13.07
N PRO A 157 -21.60 33.13 -13.55
CA PRO A 157 -22.67 32.15 -13.40
C PRO A 157 -22.44 30.89 -14.26
N LEU A 158 -21.46 30.92 -15.15
CA LEU A 158 -21.12 29.85 -16.08
C LEU A 158 -19.61 29.66 -16.04
N GLY A 159 -19.09 28.98 -15.02
CA GLY A 159 -17.66 28.75 -14.79
C GLY A 159 -16.87 28.56 -16.08
N GLY A 160 -16.33 29.66 -16.60
CA GLY A 160 -15.71 29.69 -17.90
C GLY A 160 -14.37 28.98 -17.81
N ASP A 161 -14.31 27.73 -18.26
CA ASP A 161 -13.26 27.10 -19.06
C ASP A 161 -11.78 27.52 -18.82
N ILE A 162 -11.40 27.86 -17.58
CA ILE A 162 -10.00 28.09 -17.17
C ILE A 162 -9.21 26.76 -17.09
N GLY A 163 -9.91 25.63 -17.23
CA GLY A 163 -9.33 24.30 -17.48
C GLY A 163 -9.47 23.80 -18.92
N SER A 164 -9.90 24.65 -19.87
CA SER A 164 -10.04 24.26 -21.28
C SER A 164 -8.68 24.13 -21.97
N HIS A 165 -8.67 23.28 -23.00
CA HIS A 165 -7.51 23.02 -23.85
C HIS A 165 -6.99 24.31 -24.53
N ASP A 166 -7.88 25.19 -24.98
CA ASP A 166 -7.53 26.45 -25.64
C ASP A 166 -6.83 27.44 -24.71
N GLY A 167 -7.29 27.53 -23.45
CA GLY A 167 -6.69 28.41 -22.45
C GLY A 167 -5.26 28.01 -22.11
N GLU A 168 -5.00 26.72 -22.00
CA GLU A 168 -3.67 26.15 -21.76
C GLU A 168 -2.73 26.44 -22.93
N MET A 169 -3.16 26.14 -24.17
CA MET A 169 -2.37 26.41 -25.36
C MET A 169 -2.03 27.88 -25.53
N ALA A 170 -2.98 28.78 -25.24
CA ALA A 170 -2.72 30.22 -25.29
C ALA A 170 -1.69 30.66 -24.23
N ALA A 171 -1.71 30.08 -23.02
CA ALA A 171 -0.71 30.35 -22.00
C ALA A 171 0.68 29.82 -22.41
N PHE A 172 0.72 28.63 -23.00
CA PHE A 172 1.95 28.02 -23.52
C PHE A 172 2.57 28.84 -24.65
N CYS A 173 1.79 29.28 -25.65
CA CYS A 173 2.27 30.13 -26.73
C CYS A 173 2.83 31.47 -26.20
N ARG A 174 2.17 32.10 -25.22
CA ARG A 174 2.68 33.32 -24.58
C ARG A 174 4.01 33.07 -23.86
N PHE A 175 4.14 31.94 -23.17
CA PHE A 175 5.38 31.55 -22.52
C PHE A 175 6.51 31.41 -23.53
N ILE A 176 6.30 30.68 -24.62
CA ILE A 176 7.32 30.50 -25.67
C ILE A 176 7.71 31.84 -26.29
N ALA A 177 6.74 32.69 -26.63
CA ALA A 177 7.00 33.99 -27.24
C ALA A 177 7.84 34.92 -26.34
N GLN A 178 7.70 34.81 -25.01
CA GLN A 178 8.40 35.67 -24.06
C GLN A 178 9.72 35.08 -23.54
N ARG A 179 9.80 33.75 -23.41
CA ARG A 179 10.89 33.05 -22.70
C ARG A 179 11.70 32.10 -23.57
N GLY A 180 11.22 31.81 -24.78
CA GLY A 180 11.80 30.80 -25.67
C GLY A 180 11.20 29.41 -25.47
N CYS A 181 11.42 28.53 -26.43
CA CYS A 181 10.88 27.17 -26.43
C CYS A 181 11.67 26.27 -25.47
N PRO A 182 11.01 25.58 -24.51
CA PRO A 182 11.68 24.62 -23.65
C PRO A 182 12.13 23.37 -24.41
N HIS A 183 13.11 22.64 -23.87
CA HIS A 183 13.52 21.36 -24.46
C HIS A 183 12.72 20.19 -23.89
N GLN A 184 12.45 20.23 -22.58
CA GLN A 184 11.70 19.23 -21.85
C GLN A 184 10.60 19.91 -21.03
N MET A 185 9.37 19.41 -21.20
CA MET A 185 8.18 19.83 -20.47
C MET A 185 7.75 18.69 -19.52
N HIS A 186 7.34 19.02 -18.30
CA HIS A 186 6.86 18.05 -17.32
C HIS A 186 5.49 18.46 -16.76
N SER A 187 4.54 17.52 -16.68
CA SER A 187 3.22 17.75 -16.08
C SER A 187 2.68 16.51 -15.38
N ASP A 188 1.56 16.67 -14.66
CA ASP A 188 0.74 15.54 -14.25
C ASP A 188 -0.10 15.00 -15.43
N ASN A 189 -0.85 13.92 -15.19
CA ASN A 189 -1.72 13.30 -16.20
C ASN A 189 -3.09 14.02 -16.36
N GLY A 190 -3.16 15.32 -16.06
CA GLY A 190 -4.33 16.13 -16.32
C GLY A 190 -4.75 16.03 -17.79
N LYS A 191 -6.06 15.87 -18.05
CA LYS A 191 -6.56 15.67 -19.42
C LYS A 191 -6.21 16.82 -20.36
N THR A 192 -6.13 18.05 -19.82
CA THR A 192 -5.78 19.25 -20.58
C THR A 192 -4.32 19.18 -21.07
N PHE A 193 -3.37 18.81 -20.19
CA PHE A 193 -1.96 18.59 -20.55
C PHE A 193 -1.78 17.45 -21.57
N VAL A 194 -2.51 16.34 -21.39
CA VAL A 194 -2.49 15.22 -22.36
C VAL A 194 -3.05 15.65 -23.72
N GLY A 195 -4.04 16.55 -23.74
CA GLY A 195 -4.55 17.16 -24.97
C GLY A 195 -3.55 18.12 -25.60
N ALA A 196 -2.86 18.93 -24.80
CA ALA A 196 -1.84 19.87 -25.26
C ALA A 196 -0.65 19.15 -25.90
N ASP A 197 -0.13 18.08 -25.26
CA ASP A 197 0.96 17.27 -25.82
C ASP A 197 0.60 16.67 -27.20
N LYS A 198 -0.63 16.19 -27.36
CA LYS A 198 -1.12 15.68 -28.66
C LYS A 198 -1.11 16.77 -29.73
N VAL A 199 -1.65 17.95 -29.41
CA VAL A 199 -1.70 19.08 -30.35
C VAL A 199 -0.31 19.62 -30.67
N ILE A 200 0.61 19.60 -29.70
CA ILE A 200 1.99 19.99 -29.93
C ILE A 200 2.71 18.97 -30.82
N SER A 201 2.40 17.70 -30.64
CA SER A 201 2.97 16.61 -31.44
C SER A 201 2.42 16.56 -32.86
N THR A 202 1.17 16.97 -33.10
CA THR A 202 0.53 16.92 -34.44
C THR A 202 0.54 18.25 -35.19
N ASP A 203 0.15 19.36 -34.55
CA ASP A 203 -0.27 20.60 -35.25
C ASP A 203 0.71 21.75 -35.02
N PHE A 204 1.37 21.80 -33.86
CA PHE A 204 2.24 22.92 -33.49
C PHE A 204 3.47 23.03 -34.39
N LEU A 205 4.02 21.91 -34.86
CA LEU A 205 5.15 21.87 -35.79
C LEU A 205 4.82 22.47 -37.17
N GLU A 206 3.56 22.43 -37.60
CA GLU A 206 3.12 23.07 -38.85
C GLU A 206 2.80 24.55 -38.66
N ALA A 207 2.08 24.91 -37.58
CA ALA A 207 1.62 26.28 -37.34
C ALA A 207 2.72 27.25 -36.84
N THR A 208 3.73 26.76 -36.09
CA THR A 208 4.84 27.62 -35.61
C THR A 208 6.06 27.60 -36.53
N ARG A 209 6.00 26.84 -37.63
CA ARG A 209 7.05 26.66 -38.62
C ARG A 209 7.54 27.98 -39.23
N GLU A 210 6.67 28.98 -39.40
CA GLU A 210 7.05 30.22 -40.07
C GLU A 210 7.61 31.29 -39.14
N CYS A 211 7.14 31.39 -37.89
CA CYS A 211 7.52 32.48 -36.97
C CYS A 211 8.68 32.10 -36.03
N ILE A 212 8.76 30.83 -35.58
CA ILE A 212 9.75 30.41 -34.57
C ILE A 212 11.05 29.89 -35.22
N ILE A 213 10.97 29.23 -36.39
CA ILE A 213 12.15 28.72 -37.13
C ILE A 213 13.11 29.85 -37.53
N ALA A 214 12.59 31.06 -37.80
CA ALA A 214 13.42 32.20 -38.20
C ALA A 214 14.32 32.74 -37.07
N GLN A 215 13.95 32.57 -35.79
CA GLN A 215 14.67 33.16 -34.65
C GLN A 215 15.35 32.14 -33.73
N HIS A 216 14.79 30.94 -33.56
CA HIS A 216 15.26 29.98 -32.56
C HIS A 216 15.23 28.56 -33.12
N GLY A 217 16.34 28.13 -33.72
CA GLY A 217 16.50 26.80 -34.30
C GLY A 217 15.90 25.70 -33.43
N HIS A 218 14.94 24.96 -33.99
CA HIS A 218 14.12 24.01 -33.24
C HIS A 218 15.01 22.98 -32.52
N LYS A 219 14.94 22.98 -31.19
CA LYS A 219 15.12 21.75 -30.44
C LYS A 219 13.75 21.10 -30.37
N SER A 220 13.67 19.78 -30.61
CA SER A 220 12.45 19.02 -30.38
C SER A 220 12.01 19.21 -28.91
N LEU A 221 10.79 19.71 -28.70
CA LEU A 221 10.16 19.71 -27.39
C LEU A 221 9.77 18.26 -27.06
N SER A 222 10.15 17.78 -25.88
CA SER A 222 9.71 16.49 -25.35
C SER A 222 8.84 16.71 -24.13
N TRP A 223 7.60 16.22 -24.15
CA TRP A 223 6.70 16.28 -23.01
C TRP A 223 6.76 14.98 -22.20
N HIS A 224 6.86 15.11 -20.88
CA HIS A 224 6.97 14.01 -19.93
C HIS A 224 5.86 14.08 -18.89
N PHE A 225 5.17 12.96 -18.70
CA PHE A 225 4.09 12.83 -17.72
C PHE A 225 4.54 12.06 -16.49
N ASN A 226 4.07 12.47 -15.32
CA ASN A 226 4.33 11.73 -14.08
C ASN A 226 3.69 10.33 -14.11
N PRO A 227 4.37 9.28 -13.62
CA PRO A 227 3.77 7.97 -13.46
C PRO A 227 2.51 8.02 -12.56
N PRO A 228 1.46 7.23 -12.87
CA PRO A 228 0.27 7.17 -12.02
C PRO A 228 0.61 6.82 -10.57
N GLY A 229 0.07 7.59 -9.62
CA GLY A 229 0.34 7.37 -8.19
C GLY A 229 1.71 7.86 -7.69
N ALA A 230 2.46 8.61 -8.51
CA ALA A 230 3.73 9.23 -8.14
C ALA A 230 3.67 10.78 -8.11
N PRO A 231 2.75 11.40 -7.33
CA PRO A 231 2.60 12.87 -7.29
C PRO A 231 3.87 13.58 -6.79
N HIS A 232 4.69 12.89 -6.00
CA HIS A 232 5.97 13.42 -5.50
C HIS A 232 6.93 13.86 -6.62
N MET A 233 6.81 13.31 -7.84
CA MET A 233 7.60 13.75 -9.00
C MET A 233 7.24 15.17 -9.45
N GLY A 234 6.02 15.63 -9.16
CA GLY A 234 5.59 17.02 -9.40
C GLY A 234 5.88 18.00 -8.27
N GLY A 235 6.50 17.55 -7.18
CA GLY A 235 6.70 18.37 -5.99
C GLY A 235 7.49 19.67 -6.22
N LEU A 236 8.28 19.76 -7.30
CA LEU A 236 8.99 20.99 -7.69
C LEU A 236 8.06 22.13 -8.06
N TRP A 237 7.20 21.89 -9.05
CA TRP A 237 6.28 22.91 -9.53
C TRP A 237 5.10 23.09 -8.58
N GLU A 238 4.68 22.04 -7.87
CA GLU A 238 3.70 22.16 -6.77
C GLU A 238 4.20 23.10 -5.66
N ALA A 239 5.48 23.00 -5.28
CA ALA A 239 6.09 23.92 -4.32
C ALA A 239 6.13 25.36 -4.86
N GLY A 240 6.40 25.53 -6.16
CA GLY A 240 6.32 26.82 -6.85
C GLY A 240 4.91 27.41 -6.82
N VAL A 241 3.90 26.62 -7.19
CA VAL A 241 2.47 26.98 -7.13
C VAL A 241 2.05 27.32 -5.70
N LYS A 242 2.52 26.56 -4.71
CA LYS A 242 2.24 26.82 -3.29
C LYS A 242 2.81 28.16 -2.83
N SER A 243 4.07 28.46 -3.17
CA SER A 243 4.69 29.75 -2.88
C SER A 243 3.96 30.90 -3.59
N PHE A 244 3.60 30.71 -4.86
CA PHE A 244 2.80 31.67 -5.62
C PHE A 244 1.46 31.94 -4.93
N LYS A 245 0.68 30.90 -4.63
CA LYS A 245 -0.64 31.03 -3.97
C LYS A 245 -0.51 31.77 -2.63
N ALA A 246 0.50 31.43 -1.83
CA ALA A 246 0.71 32.09 -0.55
C ALA A 246 0.99 33.59 -0.67
N LEU A 247 1.79 34.00 -1.66
CA LEU A 247 2.06 35.42 -1.93
C LEU A 247 0.86 36.11 -2.57
N PHE A 248 0.22 35.43 -3.52
CA PHE A 248 -0.96 35.92 -4.23
C PHE A 248 -2.06 36.26 -3.22
N TYR A 249 -2.48 35.30 -2.38
CA TYR A 249 -3.52 35.57 -1.38
C TYR A 249 -3.16 36.67 -0.39
N LYS A 250 -1.88 36.85 -0.04
CA LYS A 250 -1.44 37.97 0.81
C LYS A 250 -1.53 39.33 0.11
N ALA A 251 -1.22 39.37 -1.19
CA ALA A 251 -1.30 40.58 -1.99
C ALA A 251 -2.75 40.93 -2.35
N THR A 252 -3.59 39.92 -2.54
CA THR A 252 -4.96 40.08 -3.07
C THR A 252 -6.05 39.98 -2.02
N SER A 253 -5.75 39.66 -0.74
CA SER A 253 -6.77 39.48 0.31
C SER A 253 -7.71 40.67 0.51
N THR A 254 -7.34 41.85 0.03
CA THR A 254 -8.10 43.10 0.13
C THR A 254 -8.81 43.51 -1.17
N THR A 255 -8.56 42.83 -2.30
CA THR A 255 -9.06 43.26 -3.61
C THR A 255 -9.61 42.07 -4.39
N ARG A 256 -10.87 42.18 -4.84
CA ARG A 256 -11.49 41.19 -5.74
C ARG A 256 -11.03 41.47 -7.17
N TYR A 257 -10.45 40.48 -7.84
CA TYR A 257 -9.96 40.60 -9.21
C TYR A 257 -10.90 39.89 -10.18
N THR A 258 -11.22 40.56 -11.31
CA THR A 258 -11.80 39.90 -12.48
C THR A 258 -10.71 39.18 -13.27
N PHE A 259 -11.07 38.16 -14.05
CA PHE A 259 -10.13 37.40 -14.89
C PHE A 259 -9.31 38.31 -15.84
N GLU A 260 -9.94 39.36 -16.37
CA GLU A 260 -9.26 40.36 -17.21
C GLU A 260 -8.23 41.19 -16.45
N GLY A 261 -8.47 41.45 -15.16
CA GLY A 261 -7.52 42.17 -14.29
C GLY A 261 -6.27 41.36 -13.92
N LEU A 262 -6.31 40.03 -14.08
CA LEU A 262 -5.18 39.12 -13.85
C LEU A 262 -4.32 38.88 -15.09
N ARG A 263 -4.80 39.27 -16.29
CA ARG A 263 -3.98 39.22 -17.50
C ARG A 263 -2.99 40.39 -17.48
N SER A 264 -1.70 40.10 -17.66
CA SER A 264 -0.70 41.15 -17.85
C SER A 264 -1.09 42.00 -19.07
N LYS A 265 -1.37 43.29 -18.87
CA LYS A 265 -1.36 44.22 -20.00
C LYS A 265 0.06 44.24 -20.57
N PRO A 266 0.24 44.13 -21.90
CA PRO A 266 1.56 44.34 -22.49
C PRO A 266 2.02 45.76 -22.12
N ALA A 267 3.26 45.85 -21.61
CA ALA A 267 3.95 47.11 -21.43
C ALA A 267 4.40 47.67 -22.78
#